data_AF-A0A7C9F2S9-F1
#
_entry.id   AF-A0A7C9F2S9-F1
#
_cell.length_a   1.000
_cell.length_b   1.000
_cell.length_c   1.000
_cell.angle_alpha   90.00
_cell.angle_beta   90.00
_cell.angle_gamma   90.00
#
_symmetry.space_group_name_H-M   'P 1'
#
loop_
_entity.id
_entity.type
_entity.pdbx_description
1 polymer ?
#
loop_
_entity_poly.entity_id
_entity_poly.type
_entity_poly.pdbx_seq_one_letter_code
_entity_poly.pdbx_strand_id
1 'polypeptide(L)'
;RSSSSAISSVLQNGDDFLDNKQKQNVKGVDEVVHGRTRSLVEKFERRGRFSVSVGDDQLTSTSPEVIADRITSSTSLKEEPQISGRELTSVSDANVIEDLMQNHDALLSDLRSRLAKLQMIRYMWERNDIKGAINALKKLLDHSVQADVIGVLMERMEMVTMDLFSCMLPILVGLLDSKMERHVKMSLELLLKLVALFGPTIHRTISAPPTVGVDLHQEERIECCKQCLDELQQIQSLLPSVSRRGSSFARPALELSLVLQDHNM
;
A
#
# COMPACT_ATOMS: atom_id res chain seq x y z
N ARG A 1 -20.04 10.80 48.59
CA ARG A 1 -21.29 10.56 47.82
C ARG A 1 -21.58 11.89 47.13
N SER A 2 -21.44 12.10 45.83
CA SER A 2 -21.50 11.25 44.63
C SER A 2 -20.63 11.96 43.56
N SER A 3 -19.71 11.35 42.82
CA SER A 3 -19.84 10.33 41.77
C SER A 3 -20.74 10.75 40.59
N SER A 4 -20.07 11.09 39.49
CA SER A 4 -20.37 10.71 38.10
C SER A 4 -21.61 11.29 37.41
N SER A 5 -21.39 12.14 36.40
CA SER A 5 -22.05 12.10 35.08
C SER A 5 -21.83 13.43 34.35
N ALA A 6 -20.77 13.51 33.56
CA ALA A 6 -20.57 14.57 32.56
C ALA A 6 -19.94 13.95 31.32
N ILE A 7 -20.63 12.97 30.72
CA ILE A 7 -20.33 12.46 29.37
C ILE A 7 -21.68 12.11 28.73
N SER A 8 -22.32 13.09 28.10
CA SER A 8 -23.30 12.89 27.02
C SER A 8 -23.73 14.25 26.50
N SER A 9 -23.05 14.78 25.47
CA SER A 9 -23.61 15.79 24.55
C SER A 9 -22.58 16.33 23.54
N VAL A 10 -21.87 15.50 22.76
CA VAL A 10 -21.22 15.98 21.50
C VAL A 10 -21.11 14.84 20.49
N LEU A 11 -22.23 14.37 19.96
CA LEU A 11 -22.29 13.58 18.73
C LEU A 11 -23.63 13.86 18.02
N GLN A 12 -23.74 15.03 17.42
CA GLN A 12 -24.71 15.32 16.39
C GLN A 12 -24.31 16.65 15.76
N ASN A 13 -23.82 16.59 14.52
CA ASN A 13 -23.83 17.63 13.49
C ASN A 13 -22.80 17.25 12.44
N GLY A 14 -23.26 16.56 11.38
CA GLY A 14 -22.40 16.11 10.30
C GLY A 14 -23.17 15.54 9.12
N ASP A 15 -24.38 16.01 8.86
CA ASP A 15 -25.14 15.77 7.64
C ASP A 15 -25.83 17.08 7.28
N ASP A 16 -25.28 17.82 6.32
CA ASP A 16 -25.95 18.83 5.48
C ASP A 16 -24.91 19.70 4.78
N PHE A 17 -24.26 19.18 3.74
CA PHE A 17 -23.70 20.03 2.70
C PHE A 17 -23.48 19.23 1.42
N LEU A 18 -24.41 19.34 0.48
CA LEU A 18 -24.19 19.37 -0.98
C LEU A 18 -25.57 19.29 -1.67
N ASP A 19 -26.28 20.43 -1.74
CA ASP A 19 -27.40 20.55 -2.68
C ASP A 19 -27.65 22.03 -3.06
N ASN A 20 -26.97 22.54 -4.09
CA ASN A 20 -27.56 23.58 -4.98
C ASN A 20 -26.70 23.94 -6.22
N LYS A 21 -27.13 23.46 -7.39
CA LYS A 21 -27.04 23.98 -8.78
C LYS A 21 -27.06 22.75 -9.69
N GLN A 22 -27.96 22.58 -10.66
CA GLN A 22 -28.49 23.55 -11.61
C GLN A 22 -29.70 22.90 -12.32
N LYS A 23 -30.81 23.62 -12.48
CA LYS A 23 -31.90 23.25 -13.41
C LYS A 23 -31.71 24.01 -14.73
N GLN A 24 -31.66 23.28 -15.85
CA GLN A 24 -32.36 23.66 -17.08
C GLN A 24 -32.69 22.43 -17.94
N ASN A 25 -33.87 22.50 -18.54
CA ASN A 25 -34.75 21.51 -19.19
C ASN A 25 -34.22 21.16 -20.62
N VAL A 26 -34.43 20.01 -21.28
CA VAL A 26 -35.67 19.50 -21.90
C VAL A 26 -35.45 18.09 -22.52
N LYS A 27 -36.25 17.10 -22.07
CA LYS A 27 -37.09 16.12 -22.81
C LYS A 27 -36.51 15.15 -23.87
N GLY A 28 -36.73 13.84 -23.66
CA GLY A 28 -36.76 12.80 -24.70
C GLY A 28 -36.65 11.37 -24.13
N VAL A 29 -37.71 10.59 -24.26
CA VAL A 29 -37.91 9.22 -23.73
C VAL A 29 -37.16 8.18 -24.56
N ASP A 30 -36.49 7.21 -23.91
CA ASP A 30 -36.70 5.78 -24.20
C ASP A 30 -36.12 4.86 -23.11
N GLU A 31 -36.96 3.92 -22.70
CA GLU A 31 -36.76 2.87 -21.72
C GLU A 31 -36.03 1.68 -22.37
N VAL A 32 -34.82 1.33 -21.91
CA VAL A 32 -34.14 0.09 -22.33
C VAL A 32 -33.37 -0.53 -21.15
N VAL A 33 -33.96 -1.59 -20.60
CA VAL A 33 -33.38 -2.88 -20.19
C VAL A 33 -32.11 -2.89 -19.31
N HIS A 34 -32.28 -3.48 -18.12
CA HIS A 34 -31.23 -3.87 -17.18
C HIS A 34 -30.22 -4.84 -17.81
N GLY A 35 -29.06 -4.31 -18.23
CA GLY A 35 -27.92 -5.08 -18.74
C GLY A 35 -26.75 -5.09 -17.75
N ARG A 36 -26.33 -6.30 -17.36
CA ARG A 36 -25.13 -6.65 -16.57
C ARG A 36 -23.96 -5.67 -16.72
N THR A 37 -23.46 -5.16 -15.60
CA THR A 37 -22.15 -4.49 -15.49
C THR A 37 -21.04 -5.43 -15.96
N ARG A 38 -20.52 -5.17 -17.17
CA ARG A 38 -19.28 -5.80 -17.65
C ARG A 38 -18.09 -5.11 -17.00
N SER A 39 -17.35 -5.87 -16.22
CA SER A 39 -16.16 -5.48 -15.47
C SER A 39 -15.08 -4.88 -16.38
N LEU A 40 -14.60 -3.68 -16.02
CA LEU A 40 -13.46 -3.02 -16.67
C LEU A 40 -12.13 -3.78 -16.50
N VAL A 41 -12.10 -4.83 -15.67
CA VAL A 41 -10.90 -5.62 -15.34
C VAL A 41 -10.45 -6.52 -16.50
N GLU A 42 -11.38 -7.07 -17.30
CA GLU A 42 -11.04 -7.99 -18.41
C GLU A 42 -10.29 -7.31 -19.58
N LYS A 43 -10.36 -5.98 -19.71
CA LYS A 43 -9.70 -5.27 -20.81
C LYS A 43 -8.18 -5.10 -20.60
N PHE A 44 -7.67 -5.28 -19.39
CA PHE A 44 -6.26 -5.04 -19.08
C PHE A 44 -5.37 -6.28 -19.28
N GLU A 45 -5.89 -7.49 -19.04
CA GLU A 45 -5.12 -8.74 -19.20
C GLU A 45 -4.69 -9.01 -20.65
N ARG A 46 -5.39 -8.40 -21.63
CA ARG A 46 -5.10 -8.61 -23.05
C ARG A 46 -3.98 -7.71 -23.61
N ARG A 47 -3.44 -6.77 -22.83
CA ARG A 47 -2.43 -5.78 -23.29
C ARG A 47 -1.04 -5.93 -22.64
N GLY A 48 -0.76 -7.09 -22.03
CA GLY A 48 0.48 -7.32 -21.26
C GLY A 48 1.41 -8.41 -21.82
N ARG A 49 1.39 -8.72 -23.12
CA ARG A 49 2.37 -9.66 -23.72
C ARG A 49 3.54 -8.90 -24.33
N PHE A 50 4.56 -8.63 -23.52
CA PHE A 50 5.91 -8.38 -24.04
C PHE A 50 6.62 -9.74 -24.19
N SER A 51 6.97 -10.08 -25.42
CA SER A 51 7.77 -11.26 -25.75
C SER A 51 9.23 -11.02 -25.39
N VAL A 52 9.77 -11.77 -24.44
CA VAL A 52 11.22 -11.90 -24.25
C VAL A 52 11.69 -13.06 -25.12
N SER A 53 12.48 -12.74 -26.14
CA SER A 53 13.16 -13.71 -27.00
C SER A 53 14.38 -14.24 -26.24
N VAL A 54 14.41 -15.54 -25.95
CA VAL A 54 15.61 -16.24 -25.48
C VAL A 54 16.26 -16.87 -26.72
N GLY A 55 17.50 -16.47 -27.00
CA GLY A 55 18.29 -16.98 -28.12
C GLY A 55 18.86 -18.36 -27.81
N ASP A 56 18.83 -19.21 -28.84
CA ASP A 56 19.53 -20.50 -28.91
C ASP A 56 21.05 -20.29 -28.99
N ASP A 57 21.83 -21.20 -28.40
CA ASP A 57 23.07 -21.71 -29.00
C ASP A 57 23.56 -23.04 -28.36
N GLN A 58 23.52 -24.08 -29.20
CA GLN A 58 24.58 -25.06 -29.52
C GLN A 58 25.02 -26.19 -28.55
N LEU A 59 24.48 -27.39 -28.84
CA LEU A 59 25.11 -28.72 -29.02
C LEU A 59 26.45 -29.08 -28.33
N THR A 60 26.47 -30.21 -27.61
CA THR A 60 27.46 -31.30 -27.84
C THR A 60 27.00 -32.66 -27.28
N SER A 61 27.12 -33.65 -28.17
CA SER A 61 27.07 -35.11 -28.04
C SER A 61 27.59 -35.72 -26.73
N THR A 62 27.00 -36.84 -26.26
CA THR A 62 27.59 -38.21 -26.30
C THR A 62 26.73 -39.23 -25.53
N SER A 63 26.37 -40.33 -26.21
CA SER A 63 25.70 -41.55 -25.70
C SER A 63 26.72 -42.49 -25.02
N PRO A 64 26.32 -43.44 -24.15
CA PRO A 64 26.13 -44.84 -24.62
C PRO A 64 24.97 -45.56 -23.89
N GLU A 65 24.11 -46.33 -24.58
CA GLU A 65 24.23 -47.75 -24.97
C GLU A 65 23.81 -48.79 -23.89
N VAL A 66 22.61 -49.34 -24.11
CA VAL A 66 22.09 -50.72 -23.93
C VAL A 66 22.75 -51.68 -22.94
N ILE A 67 21.98 -52.15 -21.95
CA ILE A 67 21.89 -53.59 -21.59
C ILE A 67 20.43 -53.94 -21.26
N ALA A 68 19.89 -54.89 -22.02
CA ALA A 68 18.63 -55.56 -21.73
C ALA A 68 18.88 -56.74 -20.80
N ASP A 69 17.98 -57.02 -19.86
CA ASP A 69 17.77 -58.40 -19.47
C ASP A 69 16.33 -58.72 -19.08
N ARG A 70 15.95 -59.94 -19.46
CA ARG A 70 14.60 -60.46 -19.62
C ARG A 70 14.39 -61.56 -18.59
N ILE A 71 13.39 -61.43 -17.71
CA ILE A 71 12.77 -62.61 -17.08
C ILE A 71 11.25 -62.49 -17.17
N THR A 72 10.70 -63.56 -17.73
CA THR A 72 9.34 -63.89 -18.09
C THR A 72 8.41 -64.15 -16.90
N SER A 73 7.23 -63.52 -16.96
CA SER A 73 5.86 -64.00 -16.68
C SER A 73 5.61 -65.14 -15.68
N SER A 74 4.72 -64.90 -14.71
CA SER A 74 3.58 -65.82 -14.44
C SER A 74 2.39 -65.13 -13.77
N THR A 75 1.23 -65.45 -14.32
CA THR A 75 -0.16 -65.10 -14.03
C THR A 75 -0.71 -65.75 -12.76
N SER A 76 -1.58 -65.07 -11.97
CA SER A 76 -3.01 -65.43 -11.77
C SER A 76 -3.68 -64.77 -10.55
N LEU A 77 -4.88 -64.23 -10.81
CA LEU A 77 -6.10 -64.21 -9.97
C LEU A 77 -6.14 -63.37 -8.68
N LYS A 78 -6.77 -62.20 -8.83
CA LYS A 78 -8.06 -61.83 -8.19
C LYS A 78 -8.15 -62.03 -6.66
N GLU A 79 -7.97 -60.93 -5.94
CA GLU A 79 -8.81 -60.59 -4.79
C GLU A 79 -8.83 -59.07 -4.64
N GLU A 80 -10.02 -58.50 -4.78
CA GLU A 80 -10.32 -57.10 -4.48
C GLU A 80 -10.76 -57.04 -3.01
N PRO A 81 -10.06 -56.31 -2.12
CA PRO A 81 -10.64 -55.87 -0.87
C PRO A 81 -11.00 -54.39 -0.99
N GLN A 82 -12.29 -54.18 -1.16
CA GLN A 82 -13.10 -53.18 -0.47
C GLN A 82 -12.64 -51.71 -0.53
N ILE A 83 -13.48 -50.95 -1.23
CA ILE A 83 -13.60 -49.50 -1.23
C ILE A 83 -13.86 -49.03 0.22
N SER A 84 -12.80 -48.86 1.01
CA SER A 84 -12.90 -48.24 2.34
C SER A 84 -11.87 -47.12 2.54
N GLY A 85 -10.90 -46.98 1.62
CA GLY A 85 -9.89 -45.91 1.65
C GLY A 85 -10.29 -44.61 0.96
N ARG A 86 -11.25 -44.62 0.01
CA ARG A 86 -11.63 -43.43 -0.76
C ARG A 86 -12.50 -42.43 0.03
N GLU A 87 -13.27 -42.93 0.99
CA GLU A 87 -14.21 -42.11 1.75
C GLU A 87 -13.48 -41.28 2.83
N LEU A 88 -12.50 -41.88 3.52
CA LEU A 88 -11.65 -41.20 4.50
C LEU A 88 -10.76 -40.12 3.87
N THR A 89 -10.25 -40.33 2.66
CA THR A 89 -9.50 -39.30 1.92
C THR A 89 -10.42 -38.20 1.41
N SER A 90 -11.65 -38.53 0.98
CA SER A 90 -12.60 -37.52 0.50
C SER A 90 -13.12 -36.57 1.58
N VAL A 91 -13.29 -37.06 2.81
CA VAL A 91 -13.64 -36.21 3.97
C VAL A 91 -12.47 -35.31 4.34
N SER A 92 -11.23 -35.81 4.25
CA SER A 92 -10.02 -34.99 4.43
C SER A 92 -9.90 -33.90 3.38
N ASP A 93 -10.12 -34.23 2.10
CA ASP A 93 -10.03 -33.27 0.99
C ASP A 93 -11.16 -32.22 1.08
N ALA A 94 -12.37 -32.63 1.46
CA ALA A 94 -13.50 -31.72 1.67
C ALA A 94 -13.22 -30.70 2.78
N ASN A 95 -12.63 -31.14 3.91
CA ASN A 95 -12.25 -30.25 5.00
C ASN A 95 -11.17 -29.25 4.57
N VAL A 96 -10.17 -29.69 3.78
CA VAL A 96 -9.14 -28.79 3.23
C VAL A 96 -9.75 -27.75 2.29
N ILE A 97 -10.72 -28.15 1.47
CA ILE A 97 -11.44 -27.23 0.58
C ILE A 97 -12.28 -26.24 1.40
N GLU A 98 -12.96 -26.69 2.45
CA GLU A 98 -13.75 -25.84 3.34
C GLU A 98 -12.86 -24.80 4.05
N ASP A 99 -11.74 -25.23 4.63
CA ASP A 99 -10.74 -24.36 5.26
C ASP A 99 -10.20 -23.30 4.26
N LEU A 100 -9.93 -23.71 3.02
CA LEU A 100 -9.46 -22.80 1.96
C LEU A 100 -10.54 -21.79 1.58
N MET A 101 -11.79 -22.22 1.45
CA MET A 101 -12.90 -21.37 1.05
C MET A 101 -13.35 -20.42 2.16
N GLN A 102 -13.09 -20.73 3.43
CA GLN A 102 -13.51 -19.95 4.59
C GLN A 102 -13.07 -18.47 4.52
N ASN A 103 -11.89 -18.19 3.94
CA ASN A 103 -11.35 -16.83 3.83
C ASN A 103 -11.29 -16.30 2.38
N HIS A 104 -11.75 -17.09 1.41
CA HIS A 104 -11.56 -16.79 -0.02
C HIS A 104 -12.27 -15.50 -0.44
N ASP A 105 -13.53 -15.32 -0.03
CA ASP A 105 -14.31 -14.13 -0.37
C ASP A 105 -13.75 -12.86 0.27
N ALA A 106 -13.26 -12.96 1.51
CA ALA A 106 -12.59 -11.86 2.21
C ALA A 106 -11.30 -11.46 1.48
N LEU A 107 -10.45 -12.44 1.15
CA LEU A 107 -9.22 -12.21 0.38
C LEU A 107 -9.51 -11.56 -0.96
N LEU A 108 -10.48 -12.08 -1.71
CA LEU A 108 -10.87 -11.52 -3.00
C LEU A 108 -11.43 -10.10 -2.88
N SER A 109 -12.25 -9.84 -1.87
CA SER A 109 -12.79 -8.51 -1.58
C SER A 109 -11.66 -7.52 -1.27
N ASP A 110 -10.71 -7.90 -0.42
CA ASP A 110 -9.56 -7.09 -0.05
C ASP A 110 -8.69 -6.76 -1.26
N LEU A 111 -8.36 -7.77 -2.08
CA LEU A 111 -7.57 -7.57 -3.30
C LEU A 111 -8.29 -6.68 -4.33
N ARG A 112 -9.60 -6.84 -4.52
CA ARG A 112 -10.40 -5.98 -5.42
C ARG A 112 -10.46 -4.55 -4.92
N SER A 113 -10.67 -4.35 -3.61
CA SER A 113 -10.68 -3.04 -2.96
C SER A 113 -9.34 -2.34 -3.11
N ARG A 114 -8.23 -3.05 -2.82
CA ARG A 114 -6.86 -2.54 -2.98
C ARG A 114 -6.56 -2.16 -4.44
N LEU A 115 -6.95 -3.00 -5.40
CA LEU A 115 -6.80 -2.71 -6.83
C LEU A 115 -7.56 -1.44 -7.24
N ALA A 116 -8.83 -1.30 -6.85
CA ALA A 116 -9.64 -0.13 -7.20
C ALA A 116 -9.04 1.17 -6.63
N LYS A 117 -8.58 1.13 -5.37
CA LYS A 117 -7.89 2.26 -4.73
C LYS A 117 -6.60 2.62 -5.48
N LEU A 118 -5.76 1.64 -5.80
CA LEU A 118 -4.52 1.86 -6.56
C LEU A 118 -4.78 2.40 -7.98
N GLN A 119 -5.83 1.93 -8.65
CA GLN A 119 -6.24 2.44 -9.96
C GLN A 119 -6.64 3.92 -9.89
N MET A 120 -7.35 4.33 -8.83
CA MET A 120 -7.70 5.74 -8.61
C MET A 120 -6.44 6.60 -8.41
N ILE A 121 -5.50 6.15 -7.56
CA ILE A 121 -4.23 6.87 -7.34
C ILE A 121 -3.42 6.97 -8.64
N ARG A 122 -3.30 5.86 -9.38
CA ARG A 122 -2.62 5.82 -10.66
C ARG A 122 -3.25 6.77 -11.69
N TYR A 123 -4.58 6.85 -11.73
CA TYR A 123 -5.28 7.76 -12.63
C TYR A 123 -4.92 9.23 -12.39
N MET A 124 -4.79 9.65 -11.13
CA MET A 124 -4.34 11.00 -10.78
C MET A 124 -2.88 11.21 -11.20
N TRP A 125 -2.03 10.21 -10.97
CA TRP A 125 -0.61 10.24 -11.33
C TRP A 125 -0.37 10.39 -12.84
N GLU A 126 -1.10 9.64 -13.67
CA GLU A 126 -1.01 9.70 -15.14
C GLU A 126 -1.41 11.07 -15.70
N ARG A 127 -2.18 11.86 -14.93
CA ARG A 127 -2.59 13.23 -15.26
C ARG A 127 -1.62 14.29 -14.72
N ASN A 128 -0.46 13.86 -14.22
CA ASN A 128 0.54 14.72 -13.58
C ASN A 128 0.03 15.42 -12.30
N ASP A 129 -1.02 14.91 -11.66
CA ASP A 129 -1.53 15.39 -10.38
C ASP A 129 -1.00 14.53 -9.23
N ILE A 130 0.33 14.50 -9.07
CA ILE A 130 1.02 13.68 -8.07
C ILE A 130 0.66 14.13 -6.65
N LYS A 131 0.60 15.45 -6.42
CA LYS A 131 0.20 16.02 -5.13
C LYS A 131 -1.24 15.66 -4.79
N GLY A 132 -2.16 15.75 -5.74
CA GLY A 132 -3.54 15.30 -5.57
C GLY A 132 -3.62 13.81 -5.27
N ALA A 133 -2.82 12.99 -5.95
CA ALA A 133 -2.73 11.55 -5.70
C ALA A 133 -2.29 11.25 -4.25
N ILE A 134 -1.23 11.90 -3.76
CA ILE A 134 -0.76 11.73 -2.37
C ILE A 134 -1.81 12.24 -1.36
N ASN A 135 -2.47 13.37 -1.64
CA ASN A 135 -3.54 13.87 -0.78
C ASN A 135 -4.78 12.95 -0.76
N ALA A 136 -5.11 12.31 -1.88
CA ALA A 136 -6.14 11.29 -1.93
C ALA A 136 -5.72 10.04 -1.14
N LEU A 137 -4.47 9.61 -1.30
CA LEU A 137 -3.89 8.47 -0.58
C LEU A 137 -3.94 8.65 0.94
N LYS A 138 -3.64 9.85 1.44
CA LYS A 138 -3.78 10.23 2.85
C LYS A 138 -5.20 9.98 3.39
N LYS A 139 -6.23 10.22 2.58
CA LYS A 139 -7.64 10.07 2.97
C LYS A 139 -8.12 8.62 2.99
N LEU A 140 -7.41 7.68 2.36
CA LEU A 140 -7.86 6.29 2.24
C LEU A 140 -7.71 5.48 3.54
N LEU A 141 -6.84 5.91 4.47
CA LEU A 141 -6.53 5.24 5.75
C LEU A 141 -6.23 3.72 5.63
N ASP A 142 -5.86 3.26 4.43
CA ASP A 142 -5.52 1.88 4.13
C ASP A 142 -3.99 1.74 4.07
N HIS A 143 -3.39 1.28 5.17
CA HIS A 143 -1.93 1.13 5.29
C HIS A 143 -1.33 0.25 4.19
N SER A 144 -2.08 -0.71 3.65
CA SER A 144 -1.58 -1.59 2.59
C SER A 144 -1.48 -0.84 1.26
N VAL A 145 -2.47 -0.03 0.91
CA VAL A 145 -2.41 0.84 -0.28
C VAL A 145 -1.35 1.93 -0.11
N GLN A 146 -1.29 2.54 1.07
CA GLN A 146 -0.27 3.53 1.41
C GLN A 146 1.14 2.97 1.25
N ALA A 147 1.41 1.78 1.80
CA ALA A 147 2.71 1.13 1.67
C ALA A 147 3.08 0.82 0.21
N ASP A 148 2.13 0.40 -0.64
CA ASP A 148 2.43 0.14 -2.05
C ASP A 148 2.90 1.40 -2.78
N VAL A 149 2.18 2.52 -2.61
CA VAL A 149 2.50 3.78 -3.28
C VAL A 149 3.78 4.39 -2.72
N ILE A 150 3.94 4.35 -1.39
CA ILE A 150 5.15 4.81 -0.73
C ILE A 150 6.38 3.98 -1.15
N GLY A 151 6.23 2.67 -1.33
CA GLY A 151 7.28 1.81 -1.86
C GLY A 151 7.77 2.26 -3.24
N VAL A 152 6.85 2.62 -4.15
CA VAL A 152 7.20 3.16 -5.47
C VAL A 152 7.95 4.49 -5.35
N LEU A 153 7.50 5.39 -4.47
CA LEU A 153 8.18 6.67 -4.24
C LEU A 153 9.58 6.50 -3.64
N MET A 154 9.76 5.49 -2.78
CA MET A 154 11.05 5.16 -2.20
C MET A 154 12.07 4.70 -3.26
N GLU A 155 11.61 4.07 -4.34
CA GLU A 155 12.44 3.69 -5.49
C GLU A 155 12.72 4.86 -6.46
N ARG A 156 11.90 5.92 -6.40
CA ARG A 156 11.93 7.09 -7.31
C ARG A 156 12.13 8.38 -6.52
N MET A 157 13.18 8.45 -5.71
CA MET A 157 13.44 9.61 -4.86
C MET A 157 13.69 10.90 -5.65
N GLU A 158 14.13 10.80 -6.92
CA GLU A 158 14.41 11.95 -7.78
C GLU A 158 13.18 12.81 -8.12
N MET A 159 11.97 12.25 -8.01
CA MET A 159 10.73 13.00 -8.24
C MET A 159 10.12 13.59 -6.96
N VAL A 160 10.67 13.26 -5.79
CA VAL A 160 10.18 13.79 -4.52
C VAL A 160 10.68 15.22 -4.36
N THR A 161 9.77 16.17 -4.21
CA THR A 161 10.06 17.58 -3.91
C THR A 161 9.73 17.87 -2.45
N MET A 162 10.12 19.04 -1.94
CA MET A 162 9.77 19.48 -0.58
C MET A 162 8.24 19.48 -0.33
N ASP A 163 7.48 19.93 -1.33
CA ASP A 163 6.01 19.98 -1.26
C ASP A 163 5.39 18.58 -1.20
N LEU A 164 5.94 17.62 -1.97
CA LEU A 164 5.51 16.22 -1.88
C LEU A 164 5.92 15.60 -0.54
N PHE A 165 7.11 15.92 -0.04
CA PHE A 165 7.56 15.45 1.27
C PHE A 165 6.58 15.88 2.38
N SER A 166 6.20 17.16 2.41
CA SER A 166 5.18 17.68 3.33
C SER A 166 3.88 16.88 3.24
N CYS A 167 3.38 16.61 2.03
CA CYS A 167 2.16 15.82 1.84
C CYS A 167 2.30 14.35 2.25
N MET A 168 3.52 13.79 2.23
CA MET A 168 3.80 12.39 2.54
C MET A 168 3.98 12.14 4.05
N LEU A 169 4.47 13.11 4.82
CA LEU A 169 4.73 12.96 6.25
C LEU A 169 3.53 12.40 7.05
N PRO A 170 2.26 12.81 6.82
CA PRO A 170 1.13 12.25 7.56
C PRO A 170 0.90 10.78 7.25
N ILE A 171 1.20 10.36 6.02
CA ILE A 171 1.11 8.97 5.58
C ILE A 171 2.19 8.14 6.27
N LEU A 172 3.42 8.66 6.34
CA LEU A 172 4.54 8.00 7.00
C LEU A 172 4.26 7.83 8.51
N VAL A 173 3.70 8.85 9.16
CA VAL A 173 3.20 8.76 10.55
C VAL A 173 2.18 7.64 10.71
N GLY A 174 1.17 7.58 9.83
CA GLY A 174 0.17 6.50 9.85
C GLY A 174 0.79 5.12 9.68
N LEU A 175 1.77 4.98 8.77
CA LEU A 175 2.47 3.72 8.54
C LEU A 175 3.32 3.26 9.74
N LEU A 176 3.82 4.18 10.59
CA LEU A 176 4.50 3.82 11.85
C LEU A 176 3.54 3.15 12.86
N ASP A 177 2.23 3.43 12.77
CA ASP A 177 1.20 2.80 13.59
C ASP A 177 0.63 1.52 12.95
N SER A 178 1.14 1.11 11.78
CA SER A 178 0.69 -0.11 11.10
C SER A 178 0.88 -1.37 11.96
N LYS A 179 -0.05 -2.32 11.82
CA LYS A 179 0.05 -3.68 12.40
C LYS A 179 1.09 -4.54 11.68
N MET A 180 1.38 -4.22 10.43
CA MET A 180 2.35 -4.95 9.61
C MET A 180 3.75 -4.38 9.80
N GLU A 181 4.66 -5.18 10.34
CA GLU A 181 6.07 -4.83 10.58
C GLU A 181 6.76 -4.26 9.34
N ARG A 182 6.52 -4.87 8.18
CA ARG A 182 7.08 -4.42 6.90
C ARG A 182 6.71 -2.96 6.57
N HIS A 183 5.52 -2.49 6.96
CA HIS A 183 5.08 -1.11 6.70
C HIS A 183 5.82 -0.13 7.61
N VAL A 184 5.98 -0.48 8.90
CA VAL A 184 6.71 0.33 9.87
C VAL A 184 8.17 0.49 9.44
N LYS A 185 8.81 -0.61 9.07
CA LYS A 185 10.21 -0.61 8.60
C LYS A 185 10.39 0.26 7.34
N MET A 186 9.52 0.10 6.34
CA MET A 186 9.53 0.93 5.14
C MET A 186 9.37 2.42 5.46
N SER A 187 8.46 2.76 6.38
CA SER A 187 8.23 4.15 6.80
C SER A 187 9.49 4.74 7.45
N LEU A 188 10.12 4.02 8.39
CA LEU A 188 11.37 4.46 9.03
C LEU A 188 12.51 4.64 8.01
N GLU A 189 12.68 3.71 7.08
CA GLU A 189 13.71 3.79 6.05
C GLU A 189 13.52 4.98 5.11
N LEU A 190 12.27 5.25 4.70
CA LEU A 190 11.98 6.41 3.86
C LEU A 190 12.09 7.73 4.63
N LEU A 191 11.64 7.79 5.89
CA LEU A 191 11.81 8.96 6.75
C LEU A 191 13.29 9.32 6.90
N LEU A 192 14.17 8.35 7.14
CA LEU A 192 15.62 8.55 7.19
C LEU A 192 16.14 9.20 5.89
N LYS A 193 15.75 8.67 4.73
CA LYS A 193 16.16 9.21 3.42
C LYS A 193 15.65 10.64 3.20
N LEU A 194 14.38 10.90 3.53
CA LEU A 194 13.75 12.20 3.33
C LEU A 194 14.32 13.26 4.27
N VAL A 195 14.54 12.94 5.54
CA VAL A 195 15.16 13.85 6.50
C VAL A 195 16.60 14.14 6.10
N ALA A 196 17.38 13.14 5.66
CA ALA A 196 18.73 13.38 5.14
C ALA A 196 18.73 14.31 3.91
N LEU A 197 17.72 14.22 3.04
CA LEU A 197 17.60 15.02 1.82
C LEU A 197 17.10 16.45 2.08
N PHE A 198 16.06 16.59 2.90
CA PHE A 198 15.31 17.84 3.07
C PHE A 198 15.56 18.53 4.42
N GLY A 199 16.06 17.81 5.41
CA GLY A 199 16.36 18.31 6.76
C GLY A 199 17.22 19.58 6.75
N PRO A 200 18.37 19.62 6.03
CA PRO A 200 19.19 20.83 5.93
C PRO A 200 18.44 22.03 5.31
N THR A 201 17.52 21.79 4.38
CA THR A 201 16.75 22.86 3.72
C THR A 201 15.69 23.43 4.67
N ILE A 202 15.00 22.56 5.42
CA ILE A 202 14.02 22.96 6.43
C ILE A 202 14.71 23.77 7.53
N HIS A 203 15.81 23.25 8.10
CA HIS A 203 16.55 23.93 9.16
C HIS A 203 17.01 25.33 8.73
N ARG A 204 17.62 25.46 7.55
CA ARG A 204 18.07 26.76 7.02
C ARG A 204 16.91 27.73 6.77
N THR A 205 15.79 27.24 6.25
CA THR A 205 14.64 28.09 5.92
C THR A 205 13.98 28.63 7.19
N ILE A 206 13.85 27.80 8.23
CA ILE A 206 13.22 28.19 9.51
C ILE A 206 14.16 29.06 10.35
N SER A 207 15.46 28.79 10.31
CA SER A 207 16.46 29.57 11.07
C SER A 207 16.85 30.89 10.41
N ALA A 208 16.39 31.15 9.19
CA ALA A 208 16.72 32.38 8.47
C ALA A 208 16.15 33.61 9.19
N PRO A 209 16.90 34.72 9.29
CA PRO A 209 16.37 35.96 9.84
C PRO A 209 15.14 36.45 9.06
N PRO A 210 14.18 37.12 9.72
CA PRO A 210 13.06 37.75 9.03
C PRO A 210 13.57 38.71 7.95
N THR A 211 13.10 38.55 6.73
CA THR A 211 13.42 39.44 5.62
C THR A 211 12.45 40.62 5.61
N VAL A 212 12.96 41.83 5.38
CA VAL A 212 12.13 43.03 5.25
C VAL A 212 11.59 43.08 3.82
N GLY A 213 10.28 42.97 3.67
CA GLY A 213 9.59 43.01 2.37
C GLY A 213 8.37 42.08 2.33
N VAL A 214 7.60 42.16 1.25
CA VAL A 214 6.49 41.22 0.98
C VAL A 214 6.95 40.28 -0.13
N ASP A 215 7.45 39.11 0.25
CA ASP A 215 7.74 38.01 -0.68
C ASP A 215 6.82 36.82 -0.34
N LEU A 216 5.73 36.71 -1.10
CA LEU A 216 4.73 35.66 -0.94
C LEU A 216 5.32 34.26 -1.15
N HIS A 217 6.30 34.10 -2.05
CA HIS A 217 6.92 32.81 -2.32
C HIS A 217 7.85 32.39 -1.18
N GLN A 218 8.56 33.35 -0.57
CA GLN A 218 9.35 33.08 0.61
C GLN A 218 8.46 32.70 1.80
N GLU A 219 7.32 33.37 1.99
CA GLU A 219 6.37 33.03 3.04
C GLU A 219 5.78 31.62 2.84
N GLU A 220 5.35 31.27 1.62
CA GLU A 220 4.84 29.93 1.28
C GLU A 220 5.87 28.84 1.55
N ARG A 221 7.15 29.09 1.22
CA ARG A 221 8.25 28.16 1.51
C ARG A 221 8.47 27.98 3.01
N ILE A 222 8.40 29.06 3.78
CA ILE A 222 8.53 29.02 5.24
C ILE A 222 7.36 28.24 5.84
N GLU A 223 6.12 28.49 5.39
CA GLU A 223 4.93 27.77 5.85
C GLU A 223 5.04 26.27 5.57
N CYS A 224 5.43 25.88 4.36
CA CYS A 224 5.68 24.48 4.01
C CYS A 224 6.74 23.83 4.92
N CYS A 225 7.86 24.52 5.18
CA CYS A 225 8.90 24.01 6.06
C CYS A 225 8.45 23.88 7.52
N LYS A 226 7.65 24.84 8.01
CA LYS A 226 7.05 24.78 9.36
C LYS A 226 6.13 23.57 9.51
N GLN A 227 5.27 23.33 8.52
CA GLN A 227 4.41 22.13 8.51
C GLN A 227 5.25 20.84 8.55
N CYS A 228 6.33 20.75 7.76
CA CYS A 228 7.24 19.62 7.85
C CYS A 228 7.88 19.48 9.23
N LEU A 229 8.31 20.58 9.85
CA LEU A 229 8.93 20.56 11.17
C LEU A 229 7.94 20.06 12.24
N ASP A 230 6.72 20.56 12.25
CA ASP A 230 5.68 20.16 13.21
C ASP A 230 5.41 18.64 13.12
N GLU A 231 5.32 18.10 11.90
CA GLU A 231 5.12 16.66 11.70
C GLU A 231 6.36 15.82 12.05
N LEU A 232 7.57 16.32 11.80
CA LEU A 232 8.81 15.65 12.19
C LEU A 232 9.00 15.63 13.72
N GLN A 233 8.58 16.67 14.42
CA GLN A 233 8.54 16.71 15.88
C GLN A 233 7.52 15.71 16.45
N GLN A 234 6.35 15.60 15.81
CA GLN A 234 5.38 14.56 16.15
C GLN A 234 6.01 13.16 15.98
N ILE A 235 6.69 12.91 14.86
CA ILE A 235 7.41 11.64 14.63
C ILE A 235 8.41 11.37 15.74
N GLN A 236 9.24 12.36 16.10
CA GLN A 236 10.24 12.23 17.16
C GLN A 236 9.61 11.77 18.49
N SER A 237 8.43 12.30 18.83
CA SER A 237 7.70 11.88 20.04
C SER A 237 7.19 10.42 19.99
N LEU A 238 6.96 9.88 18.78
CA LEU A 238 6.47 8.52 18.56
C LEU A 238 7.60 7.48 18.56
N LEU A 239 8.83 7.84 18.17
CA LEU A 239 9.95 6.89 18.01
C LEU A 239 10.22 6.02 19.25
N PRO A 240 10.19 6.53 20.50
CA PRO A 240 10.38 5.68 21.67
C PRO A 240 9.33 4.57 21.78
N SER A 241 8.09 4.83 21.36
CA SER A 241 7.03 3.81 21.36
C SER A 241 7.27 2.75 20.28
N VAL A 242 7.69 3.18 19.08
CA VAL A 242 8.03 2.29 17.96
C VAL A 242 9.19 1.37 18.34
N SER A 243 10.25 1.90 18.96
CA SER A 243 11.40 1.12 19.42
C SER A 243 11.02 0.04 20.45
N ARG A 244 9.99 0.28 21.28
CA ARG A 244 9.52 -0.70 22.27
C ARG A 244 8.69 -1.82 21.66
N ARG A 245 8.17 -1.67 20.44
CA ARG A 245 7.33 -2.69 19.76
C ARG A 245 8.14 -3.89 19.27
N GLY A 246 9.45 -3.76 19.09
CA GLY A 246 10.32 -4.86 18.65
C GLY A 246 11.76 -4.43 18.41
N SER A 247 12.69 -5.37 18.57
CA SER A 247 14.13 -5.12 18.37
C SER A 247 14.48 -4.76 16.93
N SER A 248 13.69 -5.20 15.94
CA SER A 248 13.86 -4.88 14.52
C SER A 248 13.66 -3.40 14.18
N PHE A 249 12.89 -2.67 14.99
CA PHE A 249 12.65 -1.23 14.81
C PHE A 249 13.56 -0.35 15.65
N ALA A 250 14.14 -0.89 16.73
CA ALA A 250 14.88 -0.10 17.71
C ALA A 250 16.07 0.64 17.09
N ARG A 251 16.85 -0.02 16.22
CA ARG A 251 18.00 0.61 15.56
C ARG A 251 17.57 1.69 14.55
N PRO A 252 16.68 1.42 13.57
CA PRO A 252 16.23 2.46 12.65
C PRO A 252 15.54 3.64 13.34
N ALA A 253 14.76 3.40 14.39
CA ALA A 253 14.10 4.47 15.15
C ALA A 253 15.10 5.31 15.97
N LEU A 254 16.14 4.69 16.55
CA LEU A 254 17.21 5.44 17.20
C LEU A 254 17.99 6.29 16.20
N GLU A 255 18.37 5.71 15.05
CA GLU A 255 19.06 6.42 13.99
C GLU A 255 18.25 7.65 13.53
N LEU A 256 16.95 7.48 13.29
CA LEU A 256 16.07 8.58 12.92
C LEU A 256 16.00 9.64 14.01
N SER A 257 15.93 9.23 15.28
CA SER A 257 15.93 10.17 16.41
C SER A 257 17.20 11.02 16.47
N LEU A 258 18.36 10.43 16.19
CA LEU A 258 19.65 11.14 16.18
C LEU A 258 19.73 12.11 15.01
N VAL A 259 19.33 11.68 13.81
CA VAL A 259 19.32 12.54 12.61
C VAL A 259 18.38 13.74 12.79
N LEU A 260 17.23 13.56 13.44
CA LEU A 260 16.32 14.67 13.74
C LEU A 260 16.95 15.67 14.72
N GLN A 261 17.62 15.18 15.77
CA GLN A 261 18.33 16.03 16.73
C GLN A 261 19.47 16.83 16.08
N ASP A 262 20.26 16.20 15.20
CA ASP A 262 21.36 16.86 14.47
C ASP A 262 20.87 18.04 13.62
N HIS A 263 19.63 17.98 13.12
CA HIS A 263 19.01 19.04 12.35
C HIS A 263 18.24 20.06 13.21
N ASN A 264 18.34 20.01 14.53
CA ASN A 264 17.56 20.80 15.48
C ASN A 264 16.04 20.69 15.25
N MET A 265 15.58 19.47 14.94
CA MET A 265 14.16 19.15 14.77
C MET A 265 13.60 18.43 15.98
#